data_AF-V8QSW1-F1
#
_entry.id   AF-V8QSW1-F1
#
_cell.length_a   1.000
_cell.length_b   1.000
_cell.length_c   1.000
_cell.angle_alpha   90.00
_cell.angle_beta   90.00
_cell.angle_gamma   90.00
#
_symmetry.space_group_name_H-M   'P 1'
#
loop_
_entity.id
_entity.type
_entity.pdbx_description
1 polymer ?
#
loop_
_entity_poly.entity_id
_entity_poly.type
_entity_poly.pdbx_seq_one_letter_code
_entity_poly.pdbx_strand_id
1 'polypeptide(L)'
;MQYMTGGIGNAEQNEMKSAEKDYNLHMTFSALKDQAFLSDVAVQIVDKDNKKVFDASNTGPYLNVKLPDGKYELTASYKGESRKHAFTLKGGKTETAVLRWPAE
;
A
#
# COMPACT_ATOMS: atom_id res chain seq x y z
N MET A 1 -19.05 -16.46 7.88
CA MET A 1 -17.88 -16.43 6.96
C MET A 1 -18.31 -15.69 5.71
N GLN A 2 -17.77 -14.51 5.46
CA GLN A 2 -18.10 -13.73 4.25
C GLN A 2 -16.81 -13.09 3.75
N TYR A 3 -16.24 -13.66 2.69
CA TYR A 3 -15.16 -13.07 1.91
C TYR A 3 -15.80 -12.26 0.78
N MET A 4 -15.39 -11.00 0.64
CA MET A 4 -15.74 -10.18 -0.51
C MET A 4 -14.45 -9.89 -1.30
N THR A 5 -14.26 -10.67 -2.36
CA THR A 5 -13.36 -10.35 -3.46
C THR A 5 -14.10 -9.42 -4.42
N GLY A 6 -13.60 -8.20 -4.60
CA GLY A 6 -14.00 -7.36 -5.72
C GLY A 6 -13.95 -5.88 -5.40
N GLY A 7 -13.05 -5.19 -6.09
CA GLY A 7 -13.24 -3.79 -6.48
C GLY A 7 -13.13 -2.78 -5.35
N ILE A 8 -12.13 -1.92 -5.47
CA ILE A 8 -12.09 -0.61 -4.82
C ILE A 8 -13.47 0.04 -4.91
N GLY A 9 -14.04 0.39 -3.76
CA GLY A 9 -15.25 1.22 -3.67
C GLY A 9 -16.48 0.44 -3.30
N ASN A 10 -16.65 0.14 -2.01
CA ASN A 10 -17.95 0.09 -1.33
C ASN A 10 -17.71 0.08 0.18
N ALA A 11 -17.75 1.27 0.77
CA ALA A 11 -18.16 1.44 2.16
C ALA A 11 -19.19 2.58 2.16
N GLU A 12 -20.41 2.24 2.52
CA GLU A 12 -21.64 2.93 2.14
C GLU A 12 -21.91 4.18 3.00
N GLN A 13 -21.91 5.33 2.32
CA GLN A 13 -22.89 6.42 2.37
C GLN A 13 -23.27 7.17 3.67
N ASN A 14 -22.75 6.88 4.86
CA ASN A 14 -22.94 7.81 6.01
C ASN A 14 -21.74 7.95 6.97
N GLU A 15 -20.65 7.21 6.75
CA GLU A 15 -19.35 7.35 7.44
C GLU A 15 -18.36 8.25 6.67
N MET A 16 -18.86 8.88 5.61
CA MET A 16 -18.10 9.37 4.47
C MET A 16 -17.24 10.63 4.69
N LYS A 17 -17.38 11.39 5.79
CA LYS A 17 -16.49 12.54 6.06
C LYS A 17 -15.21 12.18 6.84
N SER A 18 -15.19 11.03 7.48
CA SER A 18 -14.01 10.51 8.19
C SER A 18 -13.13 9.65 7.28
N ALA A 19 -13.73 9.02 6.26
CA ALA A 19 -13.10 8.09 5.33
C ALA A 19 -12.23 8.74 4.22
N GLU A 20 -12.29 10.06 4.04
CA GLU A 20 -11.40 10.76 3.09
C GLU A 20 -10.04 11.09 3.72
N LYS A 21 -9.97 11.10 5.07
CA LYS A 21 -8.72 11.09 5.86
C LYS A 21 -8.25 9.67 6.23
N ASP A 22 -8.97 8.63 5.81
CA ASP A 22 -8.71 7.25 6.24
C ASP A 22 -7.41 6.71 5.66
N TYR A 23 -7.14 6.97 4.39
CA TYR A 23 -5.94 6.47 3.74
C TYR A 23 -4.77 7.41 4.00
N ASN A 24 -3.92 6.98 4.92
CA ASN A 24 -2.71 7.70 5.29
C ASN A 24 -1.45 7.09 4.67
N LEU A 25 -1.58 6.10 3.80
CA LEU A 25 -0.50 5.57 2.99
C LEU A 25 -0.94 5.42 1.54
N HIS A 26 -0.25 6.10 0.64
CA HIS A 26 -0.41 5.98 -0.80
C HIS A 26 0.84 5.36 -1.40
N MET A 27 0.67 4.34 -2.22
CA MET A 27 1.76 3.66 -2.90
C MET A 27 1.54 3.72 -4.40
N THR A 28 2.62 4.03 -5.10
CA THR A 28 2.66 4.03 -6.57
C THR A 28 3.80 3.15 -7.04
N PHE A 29 3.50 2.22 -7.94
CA PHE A 29 4.47 1.28 -8.49
C PHE A 29 4.73 1.60 -9.96
N SER A 30 5.99 1.84 -10.32
CA SER A 30 6.38 2.09 -11.71
C SER A 30 7.74 1.51 -12.08
N ALA A 31 7.96 1.28 -13.37
CA ALA A 31 9.27 0.93 -13.92
C ALA A 31 10.15 2.18 -14.00
N LEU A 32 11.44 2.07 -13.67
CA LEU A 32 12.42 3.16 -13.83
C LEU A 32 12.68 3.48 -15.31
N LYS A 33 12.73 2.45 -16.15
CA LYS A 33 13.20 2.56 -17.54
C LYS A 33 12.17 3.22 -18.46
N ASP A 34 10.93 2.78 -18.39
CA ASP A 34 9.83 3.25 -19.25
C ASP A 34 8.80 4.10 -18.50
N GLN A 35 8.94 4.26 -17.18
CA GLN A 35 7.90 4.84 -16.31
C GLN A 35 6.55 4.10 -16.39
N ALA A 36 6.55 2.89 -16.99
CA ALA A 36 5.39 2.03 -17.08
C ALA A 36 4.84 1.71 -15.69
N PHE A 37 3.54 1.85 -15.54
CA PHE A 37 2.82 1.50 -14.33
C PHE A 37 2.83 -0.03 -14.12
N LEU A 38 3.28 -0.45 -12.95
CA LEU A 38 3.44 -1.87 -12.63
C LEU A 38 2.18 -2.41 -11.95
N SER A 39 1.72 -3.54 -12.43
CA SER A 39 0.69 -4.38 -11.78
C SER A 39 1.35 -5.70 -11.38
N ASP A 40 0.72 -6.52 -10.54
CA ASP A 40 1.33 -7.76 -9.98
C ASP A 40 2.50 -7.48 -9.02
N VAL A 41 2.38 -6.42 -8.24
CA VAL A 41 3.30 -6.13 -7.13
C VAL A 41 2.76 -6.77 -5.86
N ALA A 42 3.57 -7.62 -5.23
CA ALA A 42 3.28 -8.20 -3.93
C ALA A 42 3.73 -7.25 -2.82
N VAL A 43 2.80 -6.75 -2.02
CA VAL A 43 3.04 -5.79 -0.94
C VAL A 43 2.75 -6.43 0.40
N GLN A 44 3.68 -6.30 1.33
CA GLN A 44 3.55 -6.70 2.71
C GLN A 44 3.91 -5.52 3.60
N ILE A 45 3.14 -5.29 4.67
CA ILE A 45 3.44 -4.26 5.66
C ILE A 45 3.44 -4.92 7.04
N VAL A 46 4.50 -4.66 7.80
CA VAL A 46 4.66 -5.10 9.18
C VAL A 46 4.76 -3.89 10.13
N ASP A 47 4.21 -4.03 11.33
CA ASP A 47 4.37 -3.05 12.42
C ASP A 47 5.75 -3.19 13.09
N LYS A 48 6.12 -2.27 13.98
CA LYS A 48 7.34 -2.34 14.83
C LYS A 48 7.55 -3.67 15.56
N ASP A 49 6.49 -4.45 15.78
CA ASP A 49 6.53 -5.77 16.42
C ASP A 49 6.81 -6.92 15.42
N ASN A 50 7.11 -6.60 14.14
CA ASN A 50 7.18 -7.55 13.02
C ASN A 50 5.86 -8.29 12.75
N LYS A 51 4.75 -7.81 13.31
CA LYS A 51 3.41 -8.33 13.03
C LYS A 51 2.95 -7.85 11.66
N LYS A 52 2.58 -8.78 10.80
CA LYS A 52 1.96 -8.50 9.50
C LYS A 52 0.60 -7.84 9.70
N VAL A 53 0.48 -6.59 9.25
CA VAL A 53 -0.75 -5.78 9.32
C VAL A 53 -1.41 -5.65 7.95
N PHE A 54 -0.65 -5.82 6.86
CA PHE A 54 -1.16 -5.82 5.50
C PHE A 54 -0.38 -6.81 4.63
N ASP A 55 -1.07 -7.46 3.70
CA ASP A 55 -0.50 -8.46 2.79
C ASP A 55 -1.39 -8.55 1.54
N ALA A 56 -0.81 -8.31 0.38
CA ALA A 56 -1.52 -8.40 -0.90
C ALA A 56 -0.53 -8.82 -1.99
N SER A 57 -0.82 -9.89 -2.72
CA SER A 57 0.15 -10.46 -3.67
C SER A 57 0.04 -9.92 -5.09
N ASN A 58 -1.10 -9.31 -5.46
CA ASN A 58 -1.35 -8.81 -6.81
C ASN A 58 -1.94 -7.40 -6.74
N THR A 59 -1.07 -6.40 -6.58
CA THR A 59 -1.47 -4.99 -6.46
C THR A 59 -0.86 -4.14 -7.57
N GLY A 60 -1.45 -2.97 -7.80
CA GLY A 60 -0.89 -1.91 -8.63
C GLY A 60 -1.87 -1.33 -9.64
N PRO A 61 -1.49 -0.23 -10.30
CA PRO A 61 -0.27 0.55 -10.03
C PRO A 61 -0.38 1.51 -8.83
N TYR A 62 -1.59 1.67 -8.30
CA TYR A 62 -1.85 2.47 -7.12
C TYR A 62 -2.42 1.58 -6.01
N LEU A 63 -1.95 1.78 -4.80
CA LEU A 63 -2.45 1.09 -3.62
C LEU A 63 -2.55 2.08 -2.46
N ASN A 64 -3.76 2.23 -1.92
CA ASN A 64 -4.01 3.12 -0.79
C ASN A 64 -4.36 2.25 0.42
N VAL A 65 -3.67 2.45 1.54
CA VAL A 65 -3.85 1.66 2.76
C VAL A 65 -4.02 2.60 3.94
N LYS A 66 -4.93 2.23 4.84
CA LYS A 66 -5.09 2.86 6.14
C LYS A 66 -4.34 2.06 7.19
N LEU A 67 -3.50 2.73 7.95
CA LEU A 67 -2.82 2.15 9.10
C LEU A 67 -2.99 3.08 10.31
N PRO A 68 -3.05 2.57 11.54
CA PRO A 68 -3.04 3.42 12.72
C PRO A 68 -1.72 4.20 12.84
N ASP A 69 -1.66 5.21 13.70
CA ASP A 69 -0.41 5.91 13.98
C ASP A 69 0.62 4.92 14.57
N GLY A 70 1.79 4.84 13.95
CA GLY A 70 2.73 3.76 14.22
C GLY A 70 3.96 3.80 13.33
N LYS A 71 4.89 2.88 13.59
CA LYS A 71 6.06 2.65 12.75
C LYS A 71 5.85 1.38 11.96
N TYR A 72 6.08 1.45 10.66
CA TYR A 72 5.83 0.35 9.74
C TYR A 72 7.02 0.11 8.82
N GLU A 73 7.19 -1.12 8.39
CA GLU A 73 8.06 -1.52 7.29
C GLU A 73 7.20 -2.11 6.18
N LEU A 74 7.22 -1.46 5.02
CA LEU A 74 6.66 -1.98 3.79
C LEU A 74 7.72 -2.77 3.03
N THR A 75 7.34 -3.92 2.50
CA THR A 75 8.09 -4.73 1.55
C THR A 75 7.24 -4.92 0.30
N ALA A 76 7.65 -4.34 -0.82
CA ALA A 76 7.02 -4.53 -2.13
C ALA A 76 7.91 -5.37 -3.03
N SER A 77 7.37 -6.39 -3.70
CA SER A 77 8.11 -7.33 -4.52
C SER A 77 7.49 -7.40 -5.91
N TYR A 78 8.32 -7.24 -6.94
CA TYR A 78 7.89 -7.31 -8.33
C TYR A 78 8.89 -8.13 -9.12
N LYS A 79 8.43 -9.15 -9.85
CA LYS A 79 9.26 -10.08 -10.65
C LYS A 79 10.51 -10.61 -9.93
N GLY A 80 10.40 -10.90 -8.63
CA GLY A 80 11.50 -11.40 -7.80
C GLY A 80 12.40 -10.33 -7.19
N GLU A 81 12.26 -9.05 -7.56
CA GLU A 81 12.98 -7.95 -6.93
C GLU A 81 12.13 -7.32 -5.81
N SER A 82 12.65 -7.36 -4.58
CA SER A 82 12.00 -6.81 -3.39
C SER A 82 12.57 -5.46 -2.97
N ARG A 83 11.70 -4.53 -2.61
CA ARG A 83 12.01 -3.18 -2.12
C ARG A 83 11.40 -2.99 -0.75
N LYS A 84 12.23 -2.60 0.21
CA LYS A 84 11.82 -2.28 1.56
C LYS A 84 11.76 -0.78 1.77
N HIS A 85 10.75 -0.31 2.49
CA HIS A 85 10.57 1.09 2.84
C HIS A 85 9.99 1.19 4.25
N ALA A 86 10.79 1.72 5.18
CA ALA A 86 10.34 2.00 6.53
C ALA A 86 9.76 3.42 6.61
N PHE A 87 8.58 3.55 7.20
CA PHE A 87 7.88 4.83 7.34
C PHE A 87 7.19 4.93 8.70
N THR A 88 6.80 6.15 9.08
CA THR A 88 6.15 6.39 10.37
C THR A 88 4.94 7.30 10.17
N LEU A 89 3.77 6.82 10.59
CA LEU A 89 2.52 7.55 10.53
C LEU A 89 2.29 8.23 11.88
N LYS A 90 2.14 9.57 11.87
CA LYS A 90 1.86 10.37 13.07
C LYS A 90 0.93 11.54 12.76
N GLY A 91 -0.17 11.64 13.50
CA GLY A 91 -1.03 12.82 13.56
C GLY A 91 -1.81 13.05 12.28
N GLY A 92 -2.30 11.99 11.64
CA GLY A 92 -3.10 12.07 10.42
C GLY A 92 -2.33 12.56 9.19
N LYS A 93 -0.99 12.45 9.20
CA LYS A 93 -0.16 12.71 8.03
C LYS A 93 -0.27 11.56 7.05
N THR A 94 -0.40 11.93 5.77
CA THR A 94 -0.39 11.00 4.66
C THR A 94 1.06 10.74 4.22
N GLU A 95 1.44 9.46 4.20
CA GLU A 95 2.71 8.99 3.67
C GLU A 95 2.53 8.60 2.19
N THR A 96 3.50 8.96 1.35
CA THR A 96 3.49 8.59 -0.08
C THR A 96 4.76 7.82 -0.42
N ALA A 97 4.60 6.55 -0.73
CA ALA A 97 5.69 5.65 -1.11
C ALA A 97 5.67 5.39 -2.62
N VAL A 98 6.62 5.98 -3.34
CA VAL A 98 6.81 5.70 -4.77
C VAL A 98 7.91 4.66 -4.92
N LEU A 99 7.52 3.45 -5.31
CA LEU A 99 8.43 2.34 -5.49
C LEU A 99 8.69 2.15 -6.97
N ARG A 100 9.96 2.12 -7.34
CA ARG A 100 10.38 2.00 -8.72
C ARG A 100 11.36 0.84 -8.90
N TRP A 101 11.14 0.07 -9.96
CA TRP A 101 11.97 -1.09 -10.29
C TRP A 101 12.72 -0.87 -11.59
N PRO A 102 13.98 -1.34 -11.72
CA PRO A 102 14.65 -1.42 -13.00
C PRO A 102 14.00 -2.56 -13.81
N ALA A 103 12.84 -2.30 -14.41
CA ALA A 103 12.22 -3.27 -15.31
C ALA A 103 13.16 -3.50 -16.50
N GLU A 104 13.60 -4.76 -16.67
CA GLU A 104 14.49 -5.23 -17.74
C GLU A 104 14.05 -4.81 -19.13
#